data_AF-A0A1Y5I483-F1
#
_entry.id   AF-A0A1Y5I483-F1
#
_cell.length_a   1.000
_cell.length_b   1.000
_cell.length_c   1.000
_cell.angle_alpha   90.00
_cell.angle_beta   90.00
_cell.angle_gamma   90.00
#
_symmetry.space_group_name_H-M   'P 1'
#
loop_
_entity.id
_entity.type
_entity.pdbx_description
1 polymer ?
#
loop_
_entity_poly.entity_id
_entity_poly.type
_entity_poly.pdbx_seq_one_letter_code
_entity_poly.pdbx_strand_id
1 'polypeptide(L)'
;MGIKGLPTVLDAHAARVSLASCVEDGANARAAVDAYSWLHKARAGHRAVGGRESPYVRYCTHRARMLRHHGIEPVMVFDGDALPAKRREEGERRRRRREALERGRRAEAAGDGRGATTHFAGATDVTPEMARELIVALKRENFEYVVAPYEADAQIAHLARTPKERGGVDMVFTEDSDLVAYGCPKVMFKLEKSGDARQFRLEDMLAGRLPAATDENENENAENAATTTTTNGTKKRSNGNVLNFQGWGYDLFLDLCVFSGCDFLSNIPGLGIKKMFKLLDKHRDAQAVFTALRADPKINDIIPNGYEEDWRKARMIFKHAVVYDRNSHTLVNLSPLPDEAVFDDLDFLGPKFDDGQAKRIADGELNPISREKFEKTPPPKARTRTIEPVKFGGKRKQASGGNAAERSFMMNFFTKAAKKVLSPMKKSPAKLPTLDSDDDDDLASVVLACEASKRNASIEIDLLESDDDGCLPGTKNAPPAPFARIVPSERPSLLKQLFSPKRRLN
;
A
#
# COMPACT_ATOMS: atom_id res chain seq x y z
N MET A 1 -1.58 -1.38 -12.48
CA MET A 1 -2.25 -2.67 -12.21
C MET A 1 -3.63 -2.33 -11.70
N GLY A 2 -4.46 -3.30 -11.36
CA GLY A 2 -5.81 -3.02 -10.91
C GLY A 2 -6.74 -2.58 -12.04
N ILE A 3 -7.76 -1.80 -11.70
CA ILE A 3 -8.87 -1.52 -12.62
C ILE A 3 -8.47 -0.53 -13.72
N LYS A 4 -8.50 -1.00 -14.97
CA LYS A 4 -8.00 -0.23 -16.12
C LYS A 4 -8.82 1.04 -16.35
N GLY A 5 -8.14 2.18 -16.29
CA GLY A 5 -8.72 3.50 -16.55
C GLY A 5 -9.50 4.10 -15.37
N LEU A 6 -9.67 3.37 -14.26
CA LEU A 6 -10.33 3.88 -13.07
C LEU A 6 -9.59 5.07 -12.43
N PRO A 7 -8.24 5.10 -12.30
CA PRO A 7 -7.55 6.25 -11.72
C PRO A 7 -7.90 7.58 -12.40
N THR A 8 -7.98 7.60 -13.73
CA THR A 8 -8.37 8.79 -14.50
C THR A 8 -9.81 9.21 -14.25
N VAL A 9 -10.72 8.26 -14.01
CA VAL A 9 -12.10 8.54 -13.64
C VAL A 9 -12.15 9.16 -12.24
N LEU A 10 -11.46 8.56 -11.27
CA LEU A 10 -11.46 9.01 -9.88
C LEU A 10 -10.78 10.37 -9.69
N ASP A 11 -9.76 10.70 -10.50
CA ASP A 11 -9.08 12.00 -10.42
C ASP A 11 -10.05 13.19 -10.59
N ALA A 12 -11.13 13.04 -11.36
CA ALA A 12 -12.13 14.10 -11.51
C ALA A 12 -13.05 14.26 -10.28
N HIS A 13 -13.13 13.24 -9.45
CA HIS A 13 -14.01 13.16 -8.26
C HIS A 13 -13.23 13.29 -6.94
N ALA A 14 -11.89 13.35 -7.00
CA ALA A 14 -11.05 13.53 -5.82
C ALA A 14 -10.70 15.01 -5.59
N ALA A 15 -10.73 15.44 -4.33
CA ALA A 15 -10.37 16.78 -3.88
C ALA A 15 -8.97 16.78 -3.25
N ARG A 16 -8.21 17.88 -3.38
CA ARG A 16 -6.99 18.07 -2.59
C ARG A 16 -7.39 18.45 -1.17
N VAL A 17 -6.75 17.82 -0.18
CA VAL A 17 -6.96 18.10 1.25
C VAL A 17 -5.62 18.06 1.99
N SER A 18 -5.52 18.78 3.10
CA SER A 18 -4.42 18.62 4.05
C SER A 18 -4.83 17.64 5.15
N LEU A 19 -3.89 16.85 5.69
CA LEU A 19 -4.17 16.00 6.85
C LEU A 19 -4.74 16.78 8.03
N ALA A 20 -4.31 18.02 8.23
CA ALA A 20 -4.81 18.88 9.28
C ALA A 20 -6.32 19.17 9.16
N SER A 21 -6.86 19.23 7.94
CA SER A 21 -8.30 19.44 7.72
C SER A 21 -9.11 18.14 7.75
N CYS A 22 -8.46 16.99 7.89
CA CYS A 22 -9.13 15.67 7.87
C CYS A 22 -9.59 15.21 9.26
N VAL A 23 -9.17 15.92 10.31
CA VAL A 23 -9.45 15.59 11.71
C VAL A 23 -10.25 16.75 12.31
N GLU A 24 -11.35 16.43 12.98
CA GLU A 24 -12.15 17.43 13.70
C GLU A 24 -11.42 17.86 14.98
N ASP A 25 -11.60 19.12 15.39
CA ASP A 25 -10.95 19.67 16.58
C ASP A 25 -11.23 18.81 17.82
N GLY A 26 -10.16 18.25 18.41
CA GLY A 26 -10.23 17.45 19.64
C GLY A 26 -10.62 15.97 19.45
N ALA A 27 -10.85 15.51 18.22
CA ALA A 27 -11.09 14.10 17.92
C ALA A 27 -9.81 13.42 17.38
N ASN A 28 -9.61 12.13 17.70
CA ASN A 28 -8.62 11.30 17.00
C ASN A 28 -9.31 10.56 15.86
N ALA A 29 -8.74 10.62 14.65
CA ALA A 29 -9.19 9.81 13.53
C ALA A 29 -8.38 8.51 13.45
N ARG A 30 -8.95 7.46 12.88
CA ARG A 30 -8.24 6.21 12.59
C ARG A 30 -8.13 6.00 11.10
N ALA A 31 -6.99 5.53 10.61
CA ALA A 31 -6.82 5.27 9.18
C ALA A 31 -6.20 3.91 8.91
N ALA A 32 -6.79 3.12 8.03
CA ALA A 32 -6.12 1.94 7.50
C ALA A 32 -5.12 2.37 6.42
N VAL A 33 -3.94 1.78 6.40
CA VAL A 33 -2.88 2.10 5.44
C VAL A 33 -2.48 0.84 4.72
N ASP A 34 -2.53 0.86 3.39
CA ASP A 34 -1.92 -0.14 2.54
C ASP A 34 -0.39 -0.04 2.67
N ALA A 35 0.20 -0.93 3.46
CA ALA A 35 1.63 -0.93 3.74
C ALA A 35 2.47 -1.31 2.51
N TYR A 36 1.94 -2.17 1.63
CA TYR A 36 2.66 -2.62 0.44
C TYR A 36 2.81 -1.49 -0.57
N SER A 37 1.83 -0.58 -0.69
CA SER A 37 1.97 0.63 -1.50
C SER A 37 3.20 1.47 -1.08
N TRP A 38 3.44 1.62 0.23
CA TRP A 38 4.59 2.37 0.76
C TRP A 38 5.90 1.59 0.63
N LEU A 39 5.90 0.28 0.90
CA LEU A 39 7.08 -0.57 0.70
C LEU A 39 7.53 -0.55 -0.77
N HIS A 40 6.59 -0.63 -1.71
CA HIS A 40 6.86 -0.52 -3.14
C HIS A 40 7.35 0.86 -3.57
N LYS A 41 6.97 1.94 -2.88
CA LYS A 41 7.45 3.30 -3.15
C LYS A 41 8.86 3.51 -2.58
N ALA A 42 9.13 2.97 -1.40
CA ALA A 42 10.40 3.10 -0.72
C ALA A 42 11.51 2.21 -1.30
N ARG A 43 11.16 1.14 -2.03
CA ARG A 43 12.11 0.23 -2.69
C ARG A 43 13.01 0.89 -3.74
N ALA A 44 12.67 2.11 -4.19
CA ALA A 44 13.43 2.81 -5.23
C ALA A 44 14.85 3.21 -4.81
N GLY A 45 15.25 3.01 -3.55
CA GLY A 45 16.63 3.09 -3.13
C GLY A 45 16.95 2.06 -2.05
N HIS A 46 17.70 1.00 -2.37
CA HIS A 46 18.17 0.10 -1.32
C HIS A 46 19.46 -0.66 -1.60
N ARG A 47 20.43 -0.46 -0.69
CA ARG A 47 20.99 -1.53 0.14
C ARG A 47 21.20 -0.96 1.55
N ALA A 48 20.85 -1.71 2.60
CA ALA A 48 21.16 -1.32 3.97
C ALA A 48 22.69 -1.39 4.16
N VAL A 49 23.32 -0.27 4.50
CA VAL A 49 24.76 -0.20 4.77
C VAL A 49 24.98 -0.14 6.29
N GLY A 50 25.77 -1.08 6.81
CA GLY A 50 26.40 -0.93 8.13
C GLY A 50 25.49 -1.04 9.35
N GLY A 51 24.46 -1.90 9.35
CA GLY A 51 23.62 -2.15 10.53
C GLY A 51 22.63 -1.02 10.87
N ARG A 52 22.44 -0.07 9.95
CA ARG A 52 21.37 0.94 10.03
C ARG A 52 20.04 0.33 9.60
N GLU A 53 18.95 0.87 10.14
CA GLU A 53 17.59 0.51 9.75
C GLU A 53 17.42 0.64 8.22
N SER A 54 16.73 -0.33 7.62
CA SER A 54 16.47 -0.35 6.18
C SER A 54 15.77 0.94 5.73
N PRO A 55 16.26 1.68 4.71
CA PRO A 55 15.57 2.83 4.13
C PRO A 55 14.05 2.67 3.89
N TYR A 56 13.55 1.50 3.50
CA TYR A 56 12.10 1.27 3.38
C TYR A 56 11.36 1.28 4.72
N VAL A 57 11.98 0.76 5.79
CA VAL A 57 11.43 0.84 7.15
C VAL A 57 11.42 2.28 7.63
N ARG A 58 12.52 3.01 7.44
CA ARG A 58 12.62 4.44 7.78
C ARG A 58 11.53 5.26 7.07
N TYR A 59 11.33 5.00 5.77
CA TYR A 59 10.29 5.66 4.99
C TYR A 59 8.88 5.40 5.55
N CYS A 60 8.52 4.14 5.76
CA CYS A 60 7.18 3.76 6.18
C CYS A 60 6.88 4.22 7.62
N THR A 61 7.83 4.08 8.54
CA THR A 61 7.69 4.55 9.93
C THR A 61 7.58 6.07 10.00
N HIS A 62 8.37 6.81 9.22
CA HIS A 62 8.23 8.27 9.12
C HIS A 62 6.83 8.68 8.65
N ARG A 63 6.27 8.02 7.64
CA ARG A 63 4.90 8.26 7.17
C ARG A 63 3.85 7.95 8.24
N ALA A 64 3.99 6.85 8.98
CA ALA A 64 3.10 6.52 10.09
C ALA A 64 3.16 7.57 11.22
N ARG A 65 4.37 8.04 11.57
CA ARG A 65 4.57 9.14 12.53
C ARG A 65 3.94 10.46 12.04
N MET A 66 4.02 10.75 10.75
CA MET A 66 3.38 11.92 10.15
C MET A 66 1.86 11.87 10.33
N LEU A 67 1.22 10.74 10.06
CA LEU A 67 -0.22 10.57 10.31
C LEU A 67 -0.56 10.80 11.79
N ARG A 68 0.17 10.14 12.70
CA ARG A 68 -0.03 10.28 14.15
C ARG A 68 0.18 11.72 14.63
N HIS A 69 1.16 12.43 14.07
CA HIS A 69 1.39 13.85 14.37
C HIS A 69 0.19 14.73 14.03
N HIS A 70 -0.54 14.40 12.97
CA HIS A 70 -1.78 15.07 12.57
C HIS A 70 -3.03 14.51 13.25
N GLY A 71 -2.91 13.73 14.33
CA GLY A 71 -4.05 13.18 15.07
C GLY A 71 -4.75 12.01 14.37
N ILE A 72 -4.09 11.37 13.42
CA ILE A 72 -4.59 10.19 12.70
C ILE A 72 -3.80 8.97 13.16
N GLU A 73 -4.44 8.06 13.90
CA GLU A 73 -3.80 6.82 14.33
C GLU A 73 -3.83 5.79 13.17
N PRO A 74 -2.66 5.39 12.63
CA PRO A 74 -2.63 4.49 11.50
C PRO A 74 -2.70 3.02 11.94
N VAL A 75 -3.47 2.25 11.18
CA VAL A 75 -3.50 0.78 11.21
C VAL A 75 -2.83 0.28 9.93
N MET A 76 -1.62 -0.22 10.04
CA MET A 76 -0.84 -0.69 8.89
C MET A 76 -1.33 -2.08 8.45
N VAL A 77 -1.84 -2.20 7.23
CA VAL A 77 -2.35 -3.45 6.68
C VAL A 77 -1.37 -4.01 5.65
N PHE A 78 -0.98 -5.28 5.83
CA PHE A 78 -0.03 -5.98 4.98
C PHE A 78 -0.73 -7.07 4.18
N ASP A 79 -0.26 -7.33 2.96
CA ASP A 79 -0.66 -8.52 2.20
C ASP A 79 -0.21 -9.80 2.92
N GLY A 80 -1.02 -10.83 2.74
CA GLY A 80 -0.83 -12.19 3.25
C GLY A 80 -0.40 -13.16 2.16
N ASP A 81 -1.10 -14.29 2.11
CA ASP A 81 -0.84 -15.36 1.15
C ASP A 81 -1.37 -15.01 -0.24
N ALA A 82 -0.92 -15.74 -1.26
CA ALA A 82 -1.38 -15.56 -2.63
C ALA A 82 -2.84 -15.99 -2.79
N LEU A 83 -3.69 -15.10 -3.34
CA LEU A 83 -5.07 -15.43 -3.64
C LEU A 83 -5.14 -16.34 -4.89
N PRO A 84 -5.81 -17.51 -4.85
CA PRO A 84 -5.87 -18.41 -6.01
C PRO A 84 -6.39 -17.74 -7.29
N ALA A 85 -7.39 -16.86 -7.16
CA ALA A 85 -7.96 -16.11 -8.29
C ALA A 85 -6.99 -15.11 -8.94
N LYS A 86 -5.93 -14.69 -8.22
CA LYS A 86 -4.92 -13.72 -8.71
C LYS A 86 -3.66 -14.40 -9.26
N ARG A 87 -3.60 -15.73 -9.24
CA ARG A 87 -2.44 -16.54 -9.69
C ARG A 87 -1.91 -16.13 -11.06
N ARG A 88 -2.78 -15.86 -12.02
CA ARG A 88 -2.39 -15.47 -13.39
C ARG A 88 -1.65 -14.13 -13.40
N GLU A 89 -2.26 -13.10 -12.81
CA GLU A 89 -1.69 -11.74 -12.74
C GLU A 89 -0.38 -11.74 -11.95
N GLU A 90 -0.30 -12.44 -10.82
CA GLU A 90 0.94 -12.60 -10.05
C GLU A 90 2.02 -13.35 -10.85
N GLY A 91 1.64 -14.36 -11.63
CA GLY A 91 2.55 -15.09 -12.52
C GLY A 91 3.15 -14.17 -13.59
N GLU A 92 2.34 -13.29 -14.20
CA GLU A 92 2.81 -12.29 -15.15
C GLU A 92 3.71 -11.23 -14.49
N ARG A 93 3.42 -10.83 -13.24
CA ARG A 93 4.30 -9.94 -12.45
C ARG A 93 5.65 -10.61 -12.19
N ARG A 94 5.64 -11.88 -11.75
CA ARG A 94 6.86 -12.68 -11.53
C ARG A 94 7.69 -12.83 -12.81
N ARG A 95 7.05 -13.12 -13.94
CA ARG A 95 7.72 -13.21 -15.25
C ARG A 95 8.39 -11.89 -15.62
N ARG A 96 7.66 -10.76 -15.55
CA ARG A 96 8.20 -9.42 -15.86
C ARG A 96 9.40 -9.06 -14.98
N ARG A 97 9.35 -9.39 -13.68
CA ARG A 97 10.47 -9.16 -12.75
C ARG A 97 11.70 -10.00 -13.12
N ARG A 98 11.51 -11.29 -13.46
CA ARG A 98 12.61 -12.16 -13.91
C ARG A 98 13.26 -11.62 -15.18
N GLU A 99 12.46 -11.25 -16.18
CA GLU A 99 12.99 -10.67 -17.43
C GLU A 99 13.73 -9.34 -17.17
N ALA A 100 13.21 -8.51 -16.26
CA ALA A 100 13.88 -7.27 -15.86
C ALA A 100 15.23 -7.55 -15.17
N LEU A 101 15.30 -8.55 -14.29
CA LEU A 101 16.55 -8.97 -13.65
C LEU A 101 17.59 -9.45 -14.68
N GLU A 102 17.16 -10.24 -15.65
CA GLU A 102 18.03 -10.73 -16.73
C GLU A 102 18.55 -9.57 -17.60
N ARG A 103 17.68 -8.62 -17.98
CA ARG A 103 18.10 -7.41 -18.69
C ARG A 103 19.08 -6.57 -17.88
N GLY A 104 18.86 -6.44 -16.57
CA GLY A 104 19.74 -5.70 -15.66
C GLY A 104 21.13 -6.32 -15.60
N ARG A 105 21.21 -7.66 -15.43
CA ARG A 105 22.49 -8.38 -15.44
C ARG A 105 23.25 -8.26 -16.77
N ARG A 106 22.53 -8.26 -17.90
CA ARG A 106 23.14 -8.05 -19.22
C ARG A 106 23.70 -6.63 -19.36
N ALA A 107 22.96 -5.62 -18.93
CA ALA A 107 23.41 -4.22 -18.94
C ALA A 107 24.63 -4.02 -18.03
N GLU A 108 24.63 -4.63 -16.84
CA GLU A 108 25.77 -4.61 -15.91
C GLU A 108 27.01 -5.26 -16.52
N ALA A 109 26.86 -6.43 -17.14
CA ALA A 109 27.95 -7.10 -17.85
C ALA A 109 28.49 -6.31 -19.06
N ALA A 110 27.65 -5.46 -19.66
CA ALA A 110 28.04 -4.55 -20.75
C ALA A 110 28.63 -3.21 -20.27
N GLY A 111 28.74 -3.00 -18.95
CA GLY A 111 29.22 -1.74 -18.37
C GLY A 111 28.20 -0.59 -18.38
N ASP A 112 26.95 -0.84 -18.76
CA ASP A 112 25.87 0.15 -18.70
C ASP A 112 25.22 0.18 -17.32
N GLY A 113 25.85 0.89 -16.39
CA GLY A 113 25.35 1.02 -15.02
C GLY A 113 23.98 1.69 -14.91
N ARG A 114 23.65 2.64 -15.80
CA ARG A 114 22.35 3.34 -15.79
C ARG A 114 21.22 2.43 -16.28
N GLY A 115 21.46 1.70 -17.38
CA GLY A 115 20.51 0.70 -17.88
C GLY A 115 20.31 -0.44 -16.87
N ALA A 116 21.39 -0.92 -16.25
CA ALA A 116 21.33 -1.94 -15.21
C ALA A 116 20.46 -1.51 -14.03
N THR A 117 20.69 -0.30 -13.50
CA THR A 117 19.91 0.28 -12.40
C THR A 117 18.43 0.35 -12.73
N THR A 118 18.09 0.83 -13.94
CA THR A 118 16.71 0.93 -14.40
C THR A 118 16.03 -0.44 -14.47
N HIS A 119 16.72 -1.45 -14.98
CA HIS A 119 16.21 -2.80 -15.07
C HIS A 119 16.08 -3.50 -13.71
N PHE A 120 17.04 -3.30 -12.80
CA PHE A 120 16.97 -3.84 -11.44
C PHE A 120 15.83 -3.23 -10.62
N ALA A 121 15.55 -1.93 -10.79
CA ALA A 121 14.37 -1.31 -10.17
C ALA A 121 13.07 -2.03 -10.59
N GLY A 122 12.94 -2.40 -11.86
CA GLY A 122 11.82 -3.19 -12.38
C GLY A 122 11.77 -4.66 -11.93
N ALA A 123 12.87 -5.19 -11.39
CA ALA A 123 12.98 -6.56 -10.90
C ALA A 123 12.64 -6.71 -9.41
N THR A 124 12.51 -5.59 -8.69
CA THR A 124 12.39 -5.60 -7.23
C THR A 124 11.02 -6.11 -6.77
N ASP A 125 11.06 -7.05 -5.83
CA ASP A 125 9.89 -7.64 -5.18
C ASP A 125 9.84 -7.28 -3.69
N VAL A 126 8.65 -7.08 -3.14
CA VAL A 126 8.49 -6.86 -1.69
C VAL A 126 8.18 -8.22 -1.07
N THR A 127 9.07 -8.71 -0.21
CA THR A 127 8.95 -10.05 0.38
C THR A 127 8.30 -10.00 1.77
N PRO A 128 7.75 -11.13 2.27
CA PRO A 128 7.26 -11.22 3.64
C PRO A 128 8.30 -10.84 4.70
N GLU A 129 9.60 -11.08 4.43
CA GLU A 129 10.69 -10.71 5.34
C GLU A 129 10.86 -9.19 5.44
N MET A 130 10.73 -8.47 4.32
CA MET A 130 10.74 -6.99 4.33
C MET A 130 9.54 -6.43 5.09
N ALA A 131 8.35 -7.01 4.87
CA ALA A 131 7.15 -6.66 5.62
C ALA A 131 7.33 -6.93 7.12
N ARG A 132 7.94 -8.07 7.49
CA ARG A 132 8.24 -8.42 8.88
C ARG A 132 9.21 -7.43 9.54
N GLU A 133 10.24 -6.97 8.83
CA GLU A 133 11.15 -5.95 9.38
C GLU A 133 10.39 -4.66 9.72
N LEU A 134 9.48 -4.22 8.84
CA LEU A 134 8.62 -3.08 9.11
C LEU A 134 7.68 -3.34 10.30
N ILE A 135 7.04 -4.52 10.38
CA ILE A 135 6.19 -4.90 11.52
C ILE A 135 6.97 -4.82 12.84
N VAL A 136 8.23 -5.25 12.87
CA VAL A 136 9.07 -5.16 14.07
C VAL A 136 9.32 -3.70 14.47
N ALA A 137 9.56 -2.80 13.50
CA ALA A 137 9.70 -1.37 13.79
C ALA A 137 8.39 -0.74 14.28
N LEU A 138 7.26 -1.05 13.64
CA LEU A 138 5.94 -0.59 14.04
C LEU A 138 5.60 -1.00 15.48
N LYS A 139 5.91 -2.26 15.87
CA LYS A 139 5.75 -2.75 17.25
C LYS A 139 6.53 -1.91 18.27
N ARG A 140 7.79 -1.55 17.96
CA ARG A 140 8.64 -0.76 18.88
C ARG A 140 8.06 0.62 19.16
N GLU A 141 7.27 1.15 18.24
CA GLU A 141 6.65 2.47 18.33
C GLU A 141 5.14 2.44 18.63
N ASN A 142 4.63 1.26 19.01
CA ASN A 142 3.23 1.02 19.33
C ASN A 142 2.28 1.47 18.20
N PHE A 143 2.62 1.20 16.95
CA PHE A 143 1.67 1.34 15.84
C PHE A 143 0.85 0.06 15.68
N GLU A 144 -0.44 0.23 15.44
CA GLU A 144 -1.32 -0.90 15.13
C GLU A 144 -1.04 -1.43 13.72
N TYR A 145 -1.12 -2.75 13.56
CA TYR A 145 -1.02 -3.38 12.25
C TYR A 145 -1.83 -4.68 12.20
N VAL A 146 -2.00 -5.21 10.98
CA VAL A 146 -2.54 -6.54 10.73
C VAL A 146 -2.01 -7.07 9.40
N VAL A 147 -1.65 -8.35 9.36
CA VAL A 147 -1.40 -9.06 8.10
C VAL A 147 -2.72 -9.70 7.65
N ALA A 148 -3.17 -9.38 6.44
CA ALA A 148 -4.34 -10.00 5.85
C ALA A 148 -4.11 -11.51 5.64
N PRO A 149 -5.16 -12.34 5.56
CA PRO A 149 -4.98 -13.73 5.14
C PRO A 149 -4.56 -13.85 3.67
N TYR A 150 -5.06 -12.92 2.85
CA TYR A 150 -4.78 -12.80 1.42
C TYR A 150 -4.48 -11.33 1.09
N GLU A 151 -5.35 -10.63 0.36
CA GLU A 151 -5.09 -9.26 -0.06
C GLU A 151 -5.39 -8.24 1.04
N ALA A 152 -4.47 -7.28 1.21
CA ALA A 152 -4.65 -6.12 2.06
C ALA A 152 -5.87 -5.30 1.65
N ASP A 153 -6.21 -5.26 0.36
CA ASP A 153 -7.35 -4.50 -0.16
C ASP A 153 -8.68 -4.92 0.50
N ALA A 154 -8.94 -6.23 0.55
CA ALA A 154 -10.14 -6.78 1.18
C ALA A 154 -10.12 -6.54 2.70
N GLN A 155 -8.96 -6.70 3.35
CA GLN A 155 -8.81 -6.48 4.78
C GLN A 155 -9.02 -5.01 5.16
N ILE A 156 -8.52 -4.06 4.36
CA ILE A 156 -8.73 -2.62 4.52
C ILE A 156 -10.21 -2.29 4.35
N ALA A 157 -10.86 -2.86 3.32
CA ALA A 157 -12.29 -2.68 3.13
C ALA A 157 -13.11 -3.19 4.32
N HIS A 158 -12.72 -4.30 4.93
CA HIS A 158 -13.35 -4.80 6.15
C HIS A 158 -13.21 -3.79 7.30
N LEU A 159 -12.01 -3.23 7.54
CA LEU A 159 -11.80 -2.21 8.57
C LEU A 159 -12.59 -0.92 8.29
N ALA A 160 -12.67 -0.49 7.03
CA ALA A 160 -13.39 0.72 6.63
C ALA A 160 -14.92 0.60 6.78
N ARG A 161 -15.45 -0.63 6.83
CA ARG A 161 -16.88 -0.91 7.04
C ARG A 161 -17.22 -1.29 8.48
N THR A 162 -16.21 -1.57 9.29
CA THR A 162 -16.37 -1.94 10.70
C THR A 162 -16.68 -0.70 11.54
N PRO A 163 -17.60 -0.77 12.53
CA PRO A 163 -17.82 0.34 13.46
C PRO A 163 -16.57 0.71 14.25
N LYS A 164 -16.39 1.99 14.59
CA LYS A 164 -15.20 2.48 15.31
C LYS A 164 -14.99 1.76 16.65
N GLU A 165 -16.07 1.46 17.36
CA GLU A 165 -16.05 0.79 18.66
C GLU A 165 -15.50 -0.64 18.57
N ARG A 166 -15.50 -1.22 17.36
CA ARG A 166 -14.96 -2.55 17.04
C ARG A 166 -13.63 -2.49 16.27
N GLY A 167 -12.93 -1.34 16.33
CA GLY A 167 -11.64 -1.17 15.68
C GLY A 167 -11.70 -0.77 14.20
N GLY A 168 -12.84 -0.27 13.73
CA GLY A 168 -12.97 0.31 12.39
C GLY A 168 -12.20 1.61 12.20
N VAL A 169 -12.10 2.05 10.93
CA VAL A 169 -11.34 3.24 10.52
C VAL A 169 -12.20 4.29 9.82
N ASP A 170 -11.78 5.56 9.89
CA ASP A 170 -12.43 6.72 9.29
C ASP A 170 -12.12 6.92 7.81
N MET A 171 -10.94 6.47 7.40
CA MET A 171 -10.38 6.68 6.07
C MET A 171 -9.34 5.60 5.77
N VAL A 172 -9.02 5.45 4.48
CA VAL A 172 -7.99 4.51 4.04
C VAL A 172 -6.95 5.23 3.19
N PHE A 173 -5.67 4.92 3.38
CA PHE A 173 -4.57 5.42 2.54
C PHE A 173 -4.06 4.30 1.64
N THR A 174 -4.03 4.57 0.35
CA THR A 174 -3.46 3.68 -0.66
C THR A 174 -3.01 4.51 -1.88
N GLU A 175 -2.18 3.93 -2.73
CA GLU A 175 -1.88 4.45 -4.06
C GLU A 175 -2.70 3.75 -5.16
N ASP A 176 -3.36 2.61 -4.85
CA ASP A 176 -4.14 1.82 -5.81
C ASP A 176 -5.64 2.15 -5.76
N SER A 177 -6.26 2.24 -6.94
CA SER A 177 -7.67 2.61 -7.06
C SER A 177 -8.66 1.51 -6.67
N ASP A 178 -8.18 0.29 -6.47
CA ASP A 178 -9.01 -0.91 -6.33
C ASP A 178 -9.84 -0.91 -5.03
N LEU A 179 -9.35 -0.25 -3.98
CA LEU A 179 -10.11 -0.04 -2.73
C LEU A 179 -11.46 0.65 -2.95
N VAL A 180 -11.61 1.44 -4.02
CA VAL A 180 -12.89 2.06 -4.37
C VAL A 180 -13.88 1.02 -4.90
N ALA A 181 -13.41 0.03 -5.66
CA ALA A 181 -14.25 -1.10 -6.10
C ALA A 181 -14.58 -2.04 -4.94
N TYR A 182 -13.68 -2.19 -3.95
CA TYR A 182 -14.03 -2.75 -2.65
C TYR A 182 -14.95 -1.85 -1.81
N GLY A 183 -15.46 -0.73 -2.35
CA GLY A 183 -16.48 0.08 -1.68
C GLY A 183 -16.01 0.78 -0.40
N CYS A 184 -14.72 1.09 -0.31
CA CYS A 184 -14.21 1.92 0.78
C CYS A 184 -14.87 3.31 0.73
N PRO A 185 -15.49 3.81 1.82
CA PRO A 185 -16.26 5.05 1.77
C PRO A 185 -15.43 6.31 1.51
N LYS A 186 -14.24 6.39 2.13
CA LYS A 186 -13.33 7.54 2.05
C LYS A 186 -11.90 7.05 1.82
N VAL A 187 -11.36 7.35 0.64
CA VAL A 187 -10.04 6.91 0.19
C VAL A 187 -9.12 8.11 0.01
N MET A 188 -7.91 8.02 0.53
CA MET A 188 -6.87 9.04 0.49
C MET A 188 -5.74 8.57 -0.40
N PHE A 189 -5.62 9.18 -1.58
CA PHE A 189 -4.57 8.89 -2.56
C PHE A 189 -3.41 9.87 -2.44
N LYS A 190 -2.24 9.48 -2.99
CA LYS A 190 -1.12 10.38 -3.25
C LYS A 190 -0.71 11.22 -2.03
N LEU A 191 -0.48 10.59 -0.89
CA LEU A 191 -0.03 11.28 0.32
C LEU A 191 1.38 11.88 0.10
N GLU A 192 1.49 13.19 0.14
CA GLU A 192 2.72 13.96 -0.10
C GLU A 192 3.52 14.17 1.18
N LYS A 193 4.80 14.56 1.06
CA LYS A 193 5.67 14.85 2.23
C LYS A 193 5.16 16.04 3.04
N SER A 194 4.39 16.95 2.42
CA SER A 194 3.77 18.12 3.06
C SER A 194 2.60 17.76 3.98
N GLY A 195 2.09 16.53 3.92
CA GLY A 195 0.81 16.17 4.52
C GLY A 195 -0.40 16.54 3.65
N ASP A 196 -0.21 16.86 2.37
CA ASP A 196 -1.31 16.94 1.41
C ASP A 196 -1.67 15.56 0.86
N ALA A 197 -2.94 15.36 0.54
CA ALA A 197 -3.46 14.14 -0.07
C ALA A 197 -4.64 14.44 -1.01
N ARG A 198 -5.03 13.44 -1.79
CA ARG A 198 -6.19 13.48 -2.69
C ARG A 198 -7.31 12.64 -2.09
N GLN A 199 -8.29 13.28 -1.48
CA GLN A 199 -9.45 12.62 -0.88
C GLN A 199 -10.51 12.32 -1.94
N PHE A 200 -10.93 11.06 -1.98
CA PHE A 200 -12.09 10.58 -2.72
C PHE A 200 -13.16 10.08 -1.76
N ARG A 201 -14.42 10.41 -2.02
CA ARG A 201 -15.59 9.92 -1.27
C ARG A 201 -16.55 9.24 -2.22
N LEU A 202 -16.82 7.96 -1.97
CA LEU A 202 -17.68 7.15 -2.83
C LEU A 202 -19.11 7.70 -2.88
N GLU A 203 -19.62 8.16 -1.74
CA GLU A 203 -20.96 8.76 -1.64
C GLU A 203 -21.12 10.03 -2.50
N ASP A 204 -20.09 10.87 -2.56
CA ASP A 204 -20.13 12.13 -3.29
C ASP A 204 -20.16 11.85 -4.79
N MET A 205 -19.31 10.94 -5.26
CA MET A 205 -19.30 10.51 -6.66
C MET A 205 -20.67 9.93 -7.09
N LEU A 206 -21.24 9.00 -6.31
CA LEU A 206 -22.52 8.36 -6.63
C LEU A 206 -23.72 9.33 -6.49
N ALA A 207 -23.58 10.37 -5.67
CA ALA A 207 -24.56 11.45 -5.57
C ALA A 207 -24.39 12.53 -6.67
N GLY A 208 -23.36 12.44 -7.52
CA GLY A 208 -23.05 13.46 -8.52
C GLY A 208 -22.45 14.75 -7.95
N ARG A 209 -21.95 14.73 -6.71
CA ARG A 209 -21.28 15.86 -6.08
C ARG A 209 -19.82 15.89 -6.52
N LEU A 210 -19.46 16.92 -7.27
CA LEU A 210 -18.07 17.18 -7.63
C LEU A 210 -17.35 17.98 -6.53
N PRO A 211 -16.02 17.82 -6.39
CA PRO A 211 -15.23 18.71 -5.54
C PRO A 211 -15.48 20.17 -5.91
N ALA A 212 -15.52 21.06 -4.92
CA ALA A 212 -15.46 22.49 -5.17
C ALA A 212 -14.22 22.79 -6.02
N ALA A 213 -14.36 23.64 -7.05
CA ALA A 213 -13.22 24.10 -7.82
C ALA A 213 -12.28 24.84 -6.85
N THR A 214 -11.16 24.22 -6.50
CA THR A 214 -10.10 24.92 -5.77
C THR A 214 -9.46 25.89 -6.74
N ASP A 215 -9.39 27.17 -6.38
CA ASP A 215 -8.73 28.22 -7.15
C ASP A 215 -7.23 27.91 -7.29
N GLU A 216 -6.85 27.11 -8.30
CA GLU A 216 -5.45 26.84 -8.66
C GLU A 216 -4.86 27.99 -9.50
N ASN A 217 -5.07 29.25 -9.10
CA ASN A 217 -4.63 30.41 -9.87
C ASN A 217 -4.07 31.55 -9.00
N GLU A 218 -3.15 31.25 -8.08
CA GLU A 218 -2.33 32.29 -7.43
C GLU A 218 -0.88 31.83 -7.23
N ASN A 219 -0.04 32.03 -8.25
CA ASN A 219 1.29 32.65 -8.12
C ASN A 219 2.01 32.70 -9.48
N GLU A 220 1.78 33.78 -10.24
CA GLU A 220 2.78 34.32 -11.16
C GLU A 220 3.05 35.76 -10.73
N ASN A 221 4.07 35.94 -9.87
CA ASN A 221 4.62 37.26 -9.60
C ASN A 221 5.64 37.61 -10.68
N ALA A 222 5.54 38.86 -11.12
CA ALA A 222 6.09 39.43 -12.33
C ALA A 222 7.60 39.73 -12.28
N GLU A 223 8.13 39.95 -13.49
CA GLU A 223 9.28 40.78 -13.87
C GLU A 223 10.72 40.22 -13.68
N ASN A 224 11.33 39.69 -14.77
CA ASN A 224 12.01 40.56 -15.75
C ASN A 224 12.71 39.81 -16.92
N ALA A 225 12.46 40.36 -18.12
CA ALA A 225 13.34 40.52 -19.28
C ALA A 225 13.90 39.29 -20.07
N ALA A 226 13.34 39.19 -21.29
CA ALA A 226 14.03 38.97 -22.57
C ALA A 226 14.48 37.55 -22.98
N THR A 227 13.73 37.05 -23.97
CA THR A 227 14.19 36.31 -25.15
C THR A 227 14.88 34.95 -24.90
N THR A 228 14.13 33.86 -25.08
CA THR A 228 14.42 32.81 -26.08
C THR A 228 13.29 31.78 -26.11
N THR A 229 12.72 31.63 -27.30
CA THR A 229 11.76 30.61 -27.73
C THR A 229 12.23 29.19 -27.39
N THR A 230 11.52 28.46 -26.53
CA THR A 230 11.41 26.98 -26.62
C THR A 230 10.13 26.53 -25.93
N THR A 231 9.21 25.98 -26.71
CA THR A 231 7.93 25.41 -26.29
C THR A 231 8.13 24.14 -25.46
N ASN A 232 7.90 24.19 -24.15
CA ASN A 232 7.68 23.00 -23.33
C ASN A 232 6.23 22.97 -22.87
N GLY A 233 5.49 22.00 -23.38
CA GLY A 233 4.06 21.85 -23.19
C GLY A 233 3.69 21.52 -21.74
N THR A 234 3.07 22.47 -21.07
CA THR A 234 2.17 22.20 -19.96
C THR A 234 1.00 21.38 -20.51
N LYS A 235 0.82 20.15 -19.99
CA LYS A 235 -0.35 19.31 -20.27
C LYS A 235 -1.61 20.04 -19.76
N LYS A 236 -2.23 20.80 -20.66
CA LYS A 236 -3.59 21.31 -20.56
C LYS A 236 -4.50 20.16 -20.09
N ARG A 237 -5.16 20.30 -18.93
CA ARG A 237 -6.20 19.36 -18.48
C ARG A 237 -7.15 19.17 -19.66
N SER A 238 -7.18 17.96 -20.22
CA SER A 238 -8.19 17.67 -21.23
C SER A 238 -9.53 17.78 -20.53
N ASN A 239 -10.41 18.66 -21.01
CA ASN A 239 -11.84 18.67 -20.69
C ASN A 239 -12.50 17.39 -21.24
N GLY A 240 -11.97 16.23 -20.87
CA GLY A 240 -12.44 14.93 -21.30
C GLY A 240 -13.57 14.48 -20.40
N ASN A 241 -14.79 14.91 -20.74
CA ASN A 241 -16.10 14.40 -20.30
C ASN A 241 -16.04 13.58 -19.00
N VAL A 242 -16.10 14.29 -17.86
CA VAL A 242 -16.17 13.67 -16.53
C VAL A 242 -17.34 12.69 -16.52
N LEU A 243 -17.11 11.45 -16.13
CA LEU A 243 -18.17 10.45 -16.03
C LEU A 243 -19.06 10.79 -14.82
N ASN A 244 -20.35 10.97 -15.06
CA ASN A 244 -21.33 11.30 -14.02
C ASN A 244 -21.99 10.01 -13.49
N PHE A 245 -21.83 9.74 -12.20
CA PHE A 245 -22.40 8.55 -11.56
C PHE A 245 -23.68 8.84 -10.77
N GLN A 246 -24.28 10.02 -10.93
CA GLN A 246 -25.52 10.37 -10.25
C GLN A 246 -26.60 9.30 -10.51
N GLY A 247 -27.18 8.77 -9.43
CA GLY A 247 -28.21 7.73 -9.49
C GLY A 247 -27.69 6.31 -9.70
N TRP A 248 -26.36 6.12 -9.77
CA TRP A 248 -25.77 4.78 -9.74
C TRP A 248 -25.75 4.23 -8.31
N GLY A 249 -26.07 2.94 -8.17
CA GLY A 249 -25.77 2.19 -6.95
C GLY A 249 -24.34 1.62 -6.99
N TYR A 250 -23.83 1.22 -5.82
CA TYR A 250 -22.51 0.60 -5.73
C TYR A 250 -22.38 -0.67 -6.57
N ASP A 251 -23.40 -1.54 -6.63
CA ASP A 251 -23.34 -2.76 -7.46
C ASP A 251 -23.12 -2.43 -8.95
N LEU A 252 -23.78 -1.39 -9.48
CA LEU A 252 -23.62 -0.98 -10.88
C LEU A 252 -22.23 -0.37 -11.13
N PHE A 253 -21.70 0.37 -10.15
CA PHE A 253 -20.33 0.88 -10.20
C PHE A 253 -19.28 -0.24 -10.11
N LEU A 254 -19.53 -1.26 -9.28
CA LEU A 254 -18.68 -2.45 -9.21
C LEU A 254 -18.71 -3.21 -10.54
N ASP A 255 -19.88 -3.32 -11.18
CA ASP A 255 -20.00 -3.93 -12.51
C ASP A 255 -19.12 -3.20 -13.51
N LEU A 256 -19.12 -1.86 -13.51
CA LEU A 256 -18.22 -1.07 -14.35
C LEU A 256 -16.75 -1.41 -14.08
N CYS A 257 -16.36 -1.50 -12.81
CA CYS A 257 -14.99 -1.82 -12.42
C CYS A 257 -14.55 -3.18 -12.96
N VAL A 258 -15.37 -4.22 -12.76
CA VAL A 258 -15.06 -5.59 -13.20
C VAL A 258 -15.03 -5.68 -14.72
N PHE A 259 -16.03 -5.15 -15.42
CA PHE A 259 -16.08 -5.15 -16.89
C PHE A 259 -14.95 -4.35 -17.54
N SER A 260 -14.48 -3.28 -16.90
CA SER A 260 -13.37 -2.46 -17.40
C SER A 260 -12.02 -3.17 -17.34
N GLY A 261 -11.97 -4.32 -16.68
CA GLY A 261 -10.78 -5.14 -16.51
C GLY A 261 -10.10 -4.82 -15.19
N CYS A 262 -10.01 -5.83 -14.33
CA CYS A 262 -9.37 -5.81 -13.03
C CYS A 262 -8.34 -6.95 -12.93
N ASP A 263 -7.69 -7.10 -11.78
CA ASP A 263 -6.70 -8.16 -11.55
C ASP A 263 -7.31 -9.58 -11.64
N PHE A 264 -8.62 -9.74 -11.41
CA PHE A 264 -9.33 -11.03 -11.44
C PHE A 264 -9.93 -11.37 -12.80
N LEU A 265 -10.27 -10.36 -13.60
CA LEU A 265 -10.92 -10.54 -14.90
C LEU A 265 -10.42 -9.50 -15.90
N SER A 266 -9.94 -9.97 -17.05
CA SER A 266 -9.56 -9.08 -18.15
C SER A 266 -10.79 -8.45 -18.80
N ASN A 267 -10.67 -7.23 -19.31
CA ASN A 267 -11.75 -6.61 -20.06
C ASN A 267 -11.99 -7.31 -21.39
N ILE A 268 -13.22 -7.26 -21.89
CA ILE A 268 -13.52 -7.66 -23.26
C ILE A 268 -12.73 -6.75 -24.22
N PRO A 269 -11.98 -7.31 -25.19
CA PRO A 269 -11.21 -6.52 -26.14
C PRO A 269 -12.04 -5.41 -26.81
N GLY A 270 -11.48 -4.20 -26.87
CA GLY A 270 -12.15 -3.04 -27.46
C GLY A 270 -13.21 -2.35 -26.58
N LEU A 271 -13.55 -2.92 -25.41
CA LEU A 271 -14.45 -2.34 -24.41
C LEU A 271 -13.65 -1.85 -23.20
N GLY A 272 -13.31 -0.56 -23.20
CA GLY A 272 -12.72 0.12 -22.04
C GLY A 272 -13.77 0.83 -21.19
N ILE A 273 -13.34 1.39 -20.05
CA ILE A 273 -14.20 1.99 -19.01
C ILE A 273 -15.25 2.99 -19.54
N LYS A 274 -14.89 3.86 -20.50
CA LYS A 274 -15.84 4.84 -21.06
C LYS A 274 -16.95 4.21 -21.90
N LYS A 275 -16.64 3.16 -22.67
CA LYS A 275 -17.65 2.44 -23.48
C LYS A 275 -18.55 1.61 -22.58
N MET A 276 -17.95 0.94 -21.60
CA MET A 276 -18.69 0.14 -20.64
C MET A 276 -19.60 0.99 -19.76
N PHE A 277 -19.13 2.17 -19.33
CA PHE A 277 -19.95 3.15 -18.64
C PHE A 277 -21.21 3.49 -19.44
N LYS A 278 -21.09 3.79 -20.74
CA LYS A 278 -22.26 4.10 -21.59
C LYS A 278 -23.28 2.96 -21.66
N LEU A 279 -22.81 1.70 -21.71
CA LEU A 279 -23.68 0.53 -21.74
C LEU A 279 -24.41 0.37 -20.40
N LEU A 280 -23.68 0.43 -19.29
CA LEU A 280 -24.26 0.32 -17.95
C LEU A 280 -25.18 1.50 -17.60
N ASP A 281 -24.84 2.71 -18.03
CA ASP A 281 -25.68 3.89 -17.83
C ASP A 281 -27.01 3.79 -18.60
N LYS A 282 -26.98 3.19 -19.78
CA LYS A 282 -28.16 2.93 -20.61
C LYS A 282 -29.03 1.81 -20.04
N HIS A 283 -28.43 0.69 -19.65
CA HIS A 283 -29.16 -0.54 -19.31
C HIS A 283 -29.46 -0.69 -17.81
N ARG A 284 -28.66 -0.07 -16.94
CA ARG A 284 -28.78 -0.11 -15.46
C ARG A 284 -28.78 -1.52 -14.84
N ASP A 285 -28.43 -2.53 -15.63
CA ASP A 285 -28.43 -3.93 -15.24
C ASP A 285 -27.39 -4.71 -16.05
N ALA A 286 -26.61 -5.55 -15.37
CA ALA A 286 -25.52 -6.29 -16.00
C ALA A 286 -26.02 -7.39 -16.95
N GLN A 287 -27.16 -8.03 -16.65
CA GLN A 287 -27.73 -9.08 -17.51
C GLN A 287 -28.21 -8.48 -18.83
N ALA A 288 -28.90 -7.33 -18.78
CA ALA A 288 -29.27 -6.57 -19.95
C ALA A 288 -28.04 -6.12 -20.79
N VAL A 289 -26.92 -5.77 -20.13
CA VAL A 289 -25.66 -5.51 -20.82
C VAL A 289 -25.14 -6.76 -21.53
N PHE A 290 -25.12 -7.93 -20.88
CA PHE A 290 -24.72 -9.18 -21.55
C PHE A 290 -25.60 -9.51 -22.75
N THR A 291 -26.92 -9.34 -22.64
CA THR A 291 -27.84 -9.51 -23.79
C THR A 291 -27.50 -8.55 -24.92
N ALA A 292 -27.23 -7.27 -24.62
CA ALA A 292 -26.86 -6.29 -25.63
C ALA A 292 -25.51 -6.61 -26.29
N LEU A 293 -24.52 -7.08 -25.52
CA LEU A 293 -23.20 -7.47 -26.04
C LEU A 293 -23.29 -8.69 -26.97
N ARG A 294 -24.13 -9.68 -26.62
CA ARG A 294 -24.38 -10.87 -27.46
C ARG A 294 -25.17 -10.55 -28.73
N ALA A 295 -26.00 -9.51 -28.69
CA ALA A 295 -26.74 -9.05 -29.87
C ALA A 295 -25.88 -8.24 -30.86
N ASP A 296 -24.73 -7.70 -30.43
CA ASP A 296 -23.83 -6.95 -31.31
C ASP A 296 -22.91 -7.91 -32.09
N PRO A 297 -23.06 -8.05 -33.42
CA PRO A 297 -22.28 -9.00 -34.21
C PRO A 297 -20.78 -8.68 -34.25
N LYS A 298 -20.36 -7.45 -33.91
CA LYS A 298 -18.94 -7.08 -33.85
C LYS A 298 -18.29 -7.49 -32.52
N ILE A 299 -19.09 -7.70 -31.48
CA ILE A 299 -18.60 -7.96 -30.13
C ILE A 299 -18.84 -9.41 -29.73
N ASN A 300 -19.96 -10.00 -30.13
CA ASN A 300 -20.37 -11.34 -29.71
C ASN A 300 -19.26 -12.38 -29.85
N ASP A 301 -18.58 -12.40 -31.00
CA ASP A 301 -17.53 -13.38 -31.30
C ASP A 301 -16.19 -13.11 -30.58
N ILE A 302 -16.06 -11.93 -29.94
CA ILE A 302 -14.87 -11.50 -29.19
C ILE A 302 -15.04 -11.76 -27.69
N ILE A 303 -16.27 -12.01 -27.21
CA ILE A 303 -16.51 -12.32 -25.80
C ILE A 303 -15.86 -13.67 -25.47
N PRO A 304 -14.92 -13.74 -24.51
CA PRO A 304 -14.30 -15.01 -24.14
C PRO A 304 -15.34 -16.03 -23.66
N ASN A 305 -15.09 -17.32 -23.94
CA ASN A 305 -15.91 -18.40 -23.41
C ASN A 305 -15.88 -18.38 -21.87
N GLY A 306 -17.05 -18.51 -21.24
CA GLY A 306 -17.15 -18.48 -19.76
C GLY A 306 -17.06 -17.09 -19.13
N TYR A 307 -16.93 -16.01 -19.92
CA TYR A 307 -16.69 -14.66 -19.38
C TYR A 307 -17.72 -14.20 -18.34
N GLU A 308 -19.00 -14.53 -18.53
CA GLU A 308 -20.05 -14.15 -17.59
C GLU A 308 -19.88 -14.84 -16.22
N GLU A 309 -19.42 -16.10 -16.20
CA GLU A 309 -19.12 -16.82 -14.97
C GLU A 309 -17.92 -16.21 -14.25
N ASP A 310 -16.83 -15.94 -14.98
CA ASP A 310 -15.64 -15.28 -14.44
C ASP A 310 -15.97 -13.86 -13.92
N TRP A 311 -16.88 -13.15 -14.59
CA TRP A 311 -17.42 -11.88 -14.11
C TRP A 311 -18.15 -12.01 -12.78
N ARG A 312 -18.99 -13.06 -12.61
CA ARG A 312 -19.65 -13.33 -11.33
C ARG A 312 -18.62 -13.65 -10.23
N LYS A 313 -17.61 -14.47 -10.52
CA LYS A 313 -16.51 -14.78 -9.58
C LYS A 313 -15.74 -13.52 -9.17
N ALA A 314 -15.34 -12.70 -10.13
CA ALA A 314 -14.64 -11.44 -9.87
C ALA A 314 -15.45 -10.49 -8.97
N ARG A 315 -16.76 -10.36 -9.22
CA ARG A 315 -17.66 -9.59 -8.33
C ARG A 315 -17.73 -10.18 -6.92
N MET A 316 -17.81 -11.50 -6.82
CA MET A 316 -17.84 -12.16 -5.52
C MET A 316 -16.56 -11.93 -4.72
N ILE A 317 -15.38 -11.86 -5.37
CA ILE A 317 -14.12 -11.50 -4.69
C ILE A 317 -14.23 -10.11 -4.04
N PHE A 318 -14.62 -9.09 -4.80
CA PHE A 318 -14.75 -7.72 -4.27
C PHE A 318 -15.76 -7.59 -3.11
N LYS A 319 -16.78 -8.48 -3.06
CA LYS A 319 -17.84 -8.41 -2.03
C LYS A 319 -17.59 -9.35 -0.85
N HIS A 320 -16.95 -10.51 -1.08
CA HIS A 320 -16.96 -11.64 -0.16
C HIS A 320 -15.58 -12.30 0.04
N ALA A 321 -14.48 -11.69 -0.44
CA ALA A 321 -13.13 -12.18 -0.15
C ALA A 321 -12.93 -12.47 1.34
N VAL A 322 -12.13 -13.50 1.64
CA VAL A 322 -11.83 -13.88 3.02
C VAL A 322 -10.89 -12.86 3.66
N VAL A 323 -11.24 -12.44 4.86
CA VAL A 323 -10.53 -11.46 5.69
C VAL A 323 -10.41 -12.01 7.12
N TYR A 324 -9.49 -11.44 7.88
CA TYR A 324 -9.33 -11.76 9.30
C TYR A 324 -10.08 -10.73 10.17
N ASP A 325 -11.02 -11.19 11.00
CA ASP A 325 -11.67 -10.34 11.99
C ASP A 325 -10.92 -10.43 13.32
N ARG A 326 -10.39 -9.28 13.77
CA ARG A 326 -9.62 -9.16 15.02
C ARG A 326 -10.50 -9.24 16.28
N ASN A 327 -11.81 -9.05 16.14
CA ASN A 327 -12.74 -9.14 17.26
C ASN A 327 -13.11 -10.60 17.57
N SER A 328 -13.40 -11.39 16.54
CA SER A 328 -13.68 -12.83 16.69
C SER A 328 -12.44 -13.71 16.69
N HIS A 329 -11.31 -13.19 16.19
CA HIS A 329 -10.09 -13.95 15.90
C HIS A 329 -10.26 -15.07 14.88
N THR A 330 -11.16 -14.92 13.91
CA THR A 330 -11.47 -15.95 12.91
C THR A 330 -11.42 -15.44 11.47
N LEU A 331 -11.35 -16.37 10.51
CA LEU A 331 -11.52 -16.06 9.09
C LEU A 331 -12.99 -15.89 8.71
N VAL A 332 -13.35 -14.68 8.26
CA VAL A 332 -14.72 -14.32 7.84
C VAL A 332 -14.72 -13.84 6.39
N ASN A 333 -15.89 -13.81 5.76
CA ASN A 333 -16.04 -13.18 4.45
C ASN A 333 -16.28 -11.67 4.64
N LEU A 334 -15.70 -10.85 3.76
CA LEU A 334 -15.81 -9.39 3.81
C LEU A 334 -17.26 -8.90 3.95
N SER A 335 -18.17 -9.53 3.23
CA SER A 335 -19.62 -9.44 3.46
C SER A 335 -20.19 -10.86 3.53
N PRO A 336 -21.30 -11.09 4.26
CA PRO A 336 -21.96 -12.39 4.28
C PRO A 336 -22.20 -12.93 2.87
N LEU A 337 -21.97 -14.22 2.67
CA LEU A 337 -22.29 -14.88 1.41
C LEU A 337 -23.81 -14.82 1.18
N PRO A 338 -24.28 -14.78 -0.08
CA PRO A 338 -25.71 -14.95 -0.38
C PRO A 338 -26.23 -16.28 0.17
N ASP A 339 -27.49 -16.32 0.61
CA ASP A 339 -28.11 -17.53 1.17
C ASP A 339 -28.18 -18.69 0.17
N GLU A 340 -28.28 -18.36 -1.13
CA GLU A 340 -28.23 -19.32 -2.22
C GLU A 340 -26.77 -19.51 -2.68
N ALA A 341 -26.30 -20.76 -2.65
CA ALA A 341 -24.97 -21.11 -3.14
C ALA A 341 -24.88 -20.79 -4.64
N VAL A 342 -24.07 -19.77 -4.97
CA VAL A 342 -23.85 -19.35 -6.37
C VAL A 342 -22.87 -20.28 -7.08
N PHE A 343 -21.94 -20.87 -6.31
CA PHE A 343 -20.90 -21.79 -6.78
C PHE A 343 -20.65 -22.86 -5.71
N ASP A 344 -20.35 -24.09 -6.14
CA ASP A 344 -20.02 -25.19 -5.25
C ASP A 344 -18.64 -25.00 -4.59
N ASP A 345 -17.67 -24.53 -5.37
CA ASP A 345 -16.30 -24.21 -4.94
C ASP A 345 -16.14 -22.70 -4.75
N LEU A 346 -15.73 -22.29 -3.54
CA LEU A 346 -15.52 -20.91 -3.13
C LEU A 346 -14.04 -20.57 -2.84
N ASP A 347 -13.10 -21.46 -3.16
CA ASP A 347 -11.67 -21.27 -2.89
C ASP A 347 -11.09 -20.05 -3.63
N PHE A 348 -11.75 -19.62 -4.72
CA PHE A 348 -11.39 -18.39 -5.43
C PHE A 348 -11.56 -17.12 -4.57
N LEU A 349 -12.35 -17.17 -3.48
CA LEU A 349 -12.48 -16.10 -2.49
C LEU A 349 -11.34 -16.07 -1.46
N GLY A 350 -10.47 -17.08 -1.48
CA GLY A 350 -9.45 -17.34 -0.46
C GLY A 350 -9.89 -18.49 0.43
N PRO A 351 -9.29 -19.69 0.32
CA PRO A 351 -9.69 -20.83 1.12
C PRO A 351 -9.49 -20.54 2.61
N LYS A 352 -10.44 -20.93 3.46
CA LYS A 352 -10.27 -20.80 4.91
C LYS A 352 -9.29 -21.84 5.42
N PHE A 353 -8.48 -21.43 6.38
CA PHE A 353 -7.54 -22.29 7.10
C PHE A 353 -7.72 -22.10 8.62
N ASP A 354 -6.93 -22.81 9.42
CA ASP A 354 -7.05 -22.81 10.88
C ASP A 354 -7.00 -21.38 11.47
N ASP A 355 -7.95 -21.07 12.36
CA ASP A 355 -8.08 -19.74 12.98
C ASP A 355 -6.88 -19.41 13.88
N GLY A 356 -6.27 -20.42 14.51
CA GLY A 356 -5.03 -20.26 15.29
C GLY A 356 -3.84 -19.84 14.41
N GLN A 357 -3.71 -20.47 13.24
CA GLN A 357 -2.75 -20.05 12.22
C GLN A 357 -3.07 -18.65 11.69
N ALA A 358 -4.34 -18.34 11.41
CA ALA A 358 -4.78 -17.02 10.93
C ALA A 358 -4.41 -15.92 11.90
N LYS A 359 -4.65 -16.11 13.20
CA LYS A 359 -4.23 -15.18 14.24
C LYS A 359 -2.72 -14.96 14.24
N ARG A 360 -1.94 -16.04 14.17
CA ARG A 360 -0.46 -15.92 14.20
C ARG A 360 0.11 -15.26 12.94
N ILE A 361 -0.55 -15.43 11.80
CA ILE A 361 -0.23 -14.67 10.57
C ILE A 361 -0.58 -13.20 10.77
N ALA A 362 -1.80 -12.89 11.22
CA ALA A 362 -2.26 -11.53 11.46
C ALA A 362 -1.36 -10.75 12.44
N ASP A 363 -0.85 -11.43 13.47
CA ASP A 363 0.10 -10.91 14.45
C ASP A 363 1.56 -10.81 13.89
N GLY A 364 1.76 -11.22 12.65
CA GLY A 364 3.03 -11.27 11.93
C GLY A 364 4.02 -12.32 12.45
N GLU A 365 3.59 -13.26 13.29
CA GLU A 365 4.47 -14.29 13.87
C GLU A 365 4.88 -15.35 12.85
N LEU A 366 3.95 -15.72 11.98
CA LEU A 366 4.16 -16.67 10.88
C LEU A 366 4.33 -15.93 9.56
N ASN A 367 5.18 -16.49 8.70
CA ASN A 367 5.22 -16.11 7.29
C ASN A 367 3.87 -16.50 6.65
N PRO A 368 3.15 -15.57 5.99
CA PRO A 368 1.82 -15.84 5.46
C PRO A 368 1.83 -16.88 4.33
N ILE A 369 2.96 -17.04 3.64
CA ILE A 369 3.11 -17.96 2.51
C ILE A 369 3.56 -19.34 3.00
N SER A 370 4.70 -19.43 3.69
CA SER A 370 5.25 -20.73 4.12
C SER A 370 4.54 -21.33 5.34
N ARG A 371 3.78 -20.51 6.09
CA ARG A 371 3.14 -20.87 7.37
C ARG A 371 4.13 -21.23 8.49
N GLU A 372 5.42 -20.96 8.28
CA GLU A 372 6.49 -21.18 9.23
C GLU A 372 6.84 -19.90 10.01
N LYS A 373 7.52 -20.05 11.14
CA LYS A 373 8.03 -18.88 11.89
C LYS A 373 9.14 -18.21 11.07
N PHE A 374 9.16 -16.89 11.05
CA PHE A 374 10.29 -16.15 10.49
C PHE A 374 11.60 -16.55 11.19
N GLU A 375 12.64 -16.83 10.41
CA GLU A 375 13.98 -17.05 10.95
C GLU A 375 14.42 -15.82 11.74
N LYS A 376 14.96 -16.05 12.95
CA LYS A 376 15.60 -14.98 13.71
C LYS A 376 16.89 -14.63 12.98
N THR A 377 16.92 -13.54 12.22
CA THR A 377 18.20 -13.01 11.75
C THR A 377 18.99 -12.60 13.00
N PRO A 378 20.15 -13.22 13.29
CA PRO A 378 20.97 -12.76 14.40
C PRO A 378 21.37 -11.31 14.14
N PRO A 379 21.39 -10.44 15.17
CA PRO A 379 21.85 -9.06 14.98
C PRO A 379 23.24 -9.11 14.34
N PRO A 380 23.52 -8.23 13.35
CA PRO A 380 24.83 -8.22 12.71
C PRO A 380 25.89 -8.03 13.79
N LYS A 381 26.80 -9.01 13.93
CA LYS A 381 27.91 -8.93 14.89
C LYS A 381 28.66 -7.62 14.62
N ALA A 382 28.75 -6.76 15.65
CA ALA A 382 29.52 -5.53 15.55
C ALA A 382 30.93 -5.89 15.07
N ARG A 383 31.35 -5.36 13.92
CA ARG A 383 32.71 -5.55 13.43
C ARG A 383 33.65 -4.78 14.35
N THR A 384 34.33 -5.49 15.24
CA THR A 384 35.48 -4.94 15.97
C THR A 384 36.54 -4.58 14.94
N ARG A 385 36.72 -3.28 14.66
CA ARG A 385 37.83 -2.81 13.85
C ARG A 385 39.11 -3.00 14.66
N THR A 386 39.85 -4.08 14.41
CA THR A 386 41.28 -4.11 14.70
C THR A 386 41.96 -3.11 13.78
N ILE A 387 42.45 -2.02 14.35
CA ILE A 387 43.26 -1.04 13.64
C ILE A 387 44.65 -1.68 13.48
N GLU A 388 44.99 -2.11 12.27
CA GLU A 388 46.39 -2.40 11.94
C GLU A 388 47.15 -1.07 11.76
N PRO A 389 48.34 -0.92 12.35
CA PRO A 389 49.11 0.32 12.27
C PRO A 389 49.63 0.53 10.84
N VAL A 390 49.21 1.63 10.22
CA VAL A 390 49.71 2.08 8.91
C VAL A 390 51.18 2.50 9.04
N LYS A 391 52.07 1.79 8.33
CA LYS A 391 53.48 2.18 8.18
C LYS A 391 53.60 3.37 7.23
N PHE A 392 53.95 4.54 7.75
CA PHE A 392 54.32 5.70 6.94
C PHE A 392 55.75 5.55 6.38
N GLY A 393 55.86 5.22 5.09
CA GLY A 393 57.11 5.29 4.34
C GLY A 393 57.36 6.71 3.83
N GLY A 394 58.44 7.33 4.29
CA GLY A 394 58.79 8.71 3.93
C GLY A 394 59.38 8.86 2.52
N LYS A 395 59.03 9.97 1.86
CA LYS A 395 59.92 10.69 0.93
C LYS A 395 59.69 12.19 1.09
N ARG A 396 60.65 12.84 1.75
CA ARG A 396 60.76 14.30 1.90
C ARG A 396 61.34 14.86 0.60
N LYS A 397 60.62 15.71 -0.13
CA LYS A 397 61.21 16.58 -1.16
C LYS A 397 61.38 17.97 -0.56
N GLN A 398 62.62 18.44 -0.56
CA GLN A 398 62.98 19.82 -0.25
C GLN A 398 62.43 20.75 -1.32
N ALA A 399 61.81 21.86 -0.90
CA ALA A 399 61.67 23.06 -1.71
C ALA A 399 62.14 24.24 -0.85
N SER A 400 63.11 24.95 -1.40
CA SER A 400 63.80 26.13 -0.90
C SER A 400 63.04 27.42 -1.19
N GLY A 401 63.19 28.43 -0.32
CA GLY A 401 62.98 29.85 -0.65
C GLY A 401 61.81 30.52 0.07
N GLY A 402 62.09 31.59 0.82
CA GLY A 402 61.17 32.38 1.66
C GLY A 402 59.98 33.01 0.93
N ASN A 403 58.98 33.56 1.62
CA ASN A 403 59.11 34.66 2.56
C ASN A 403 58.25 34.51 3.82
N ALA A 404 58.74 35.13 4.89
CA ALA A 404 58.10 35.23 6.19
C ALA A 404 57.15 36.44 6.24
N ALA A 405 55.84 36.18 6.33
CA ALA A 405 54.86 37.00 7.01
C ALA A 405 53.61 36.14 7.25
N GLU A 406 52.96 36.32 8.39
CA GLU A 406 51.69 35.71 8.79
C GLU A 406 51.74 34.24 9.24
N ARG A 407 52.27 34.05 10.45
CA ARG A 407 51.84 32.96 11.35
C ARG A 407 51.55 33.53 12.73
N SER A 408 50.28 33.77 13.04
CA SER A 408 49.75 33.74 14.40
C SER A 408 48.23 33.75 14.38
N PHE A 409 47.62 32.76 15.04
CA PHE A 409 46.23 32.58 15.52
C PHE A 409 45.66 31.24 15.01
N MET A 410 45.15 30.29 15.79
CA MET A 410 45.07 30.08 17.23
C MET A 410 44.84 28.56 17.44
N MET A 411 45.49 27.96 18.43
CA MET A 411 45.12 26.65 18.99
C MET A 411 45.05 26.82 20.50
N ASN A 412 44.08 26.11 21.08
CA ASN A 412 43.74 25.95 22.51
C ASN A 412 42.88 27.07 23.11
N PHE A 413 41.71 26.68 23.66
CA PHE A 413 41.55 26.58 25.12
C PHE A 413 40.27 25.80 25.47
N PHE A 414 40.46 24.66 26.12
CA PHE A 414 39.48 24.06 27.02
C PHE A 414 39.51 24.87 28.33
N THR A 415 38.34 25.25 28.87
CA THR A 415 37.88 25.05 30.28
C THR A 415 36.88 26.12 30.75
N LYS A 416 35.84 25.63 31.45
CA LYS A 416 35.02 26.23 32.53
C LYS A 416 34.38 27.63 32.34
N ALA A 417 33.05 27.68 32.47
CA ALA A 417 32.37 28.18 33.68
C ALA A 417 30.84 28.09 33.54
N ALA A 418 30.15 28.01 34.67
CA ALA A 418 28.74 27.71 34.82
C ALA A 418 27.89 28.94 35.24
N LYS A 419 26.56 28.75 35.08
CA LYS A 419 25.40 29.32 35.80
C LYS A 419 24.76 30.66 35.37
N LYS A 420 23.41 30.59 35.46
CA LYS A 420 22.34 31.62 35.63
C LYS A 420 21.82 32.26 34.32
N VAL A 421 20.51 32.45 34.03
CA VAL A 421 19.25 32.57 34.82
C VAL A 421 18.05 32.11 33.94
N LEU A 422 17.00 31.61 34.59
CA LEU A 422 15.70 31.19 34.04
C LEU A 422 14.72 32.38 33.90
N SER A 423 13.97 32.51 32.78
CA SER A 423 12.62 33.10 32.72
C SER A 423 11.90 32.69 31.41
N PRO A 424 10.55 32.73 31.33
CA PRO A 424 9.76 31.76 30.57
C PRO A 424 9.42 32.22 29.13
N MET A 425 9.65 31.37 28.14
CA MET A 425 9.22 31.60 26.76
C MET A 425 7.88 30.90 26.47
N LYS A 426 7.01 31.69 25.84
CA LYS A 426 5.68 31.35 25.32
C LYS A 426 5.73 30.13 24.39
N LYS A 427 4.69 29.30 24.46
CA LYS A 427 4.47 28.13 23.58
C LYS A 427 4.50 28.56 22.10
N SER A 428 5.52 28.13 21.38
CA SER A 428 5.56 28.10 19.92
C SER A 428 4.99 26.77 19.41
N PRO A 429 4.32 26.72 18.24
CA PRO A 429 3.80 25.48 17.68
C PRO A 429 4.93 24.51 17.37
N ALA A 430 4.70 23.23 17.64
CA ALA A 430 5.66 22.16 17.38
C ALA A 430 6.04 22.14 15.90
N LYS A 431 7.35 22.14 15.60
CA LYS A 431 7.85 21.90 14.24
C LYS A 431 7.41 20.50 13.80
N LEU A 432 6.86 20.43 12.58
CA LEU A 432 6.70 19.18 11.83
C LEU A 432 8.03 18.39 11.90
N PRO A 433 8.03 17.05 11.97
CA PRO A 433 9.27 16.28 11.81
C PRO A 433 9.88 16.58 10.44
N THR A 434 10.86 17.48 10.41
CA THR A 434 11.60 17.84 9.22
C THR A 434 12.51 16.68 8.85
N LEU A 435 12.45 16.25 7.59
CA LEU A 435 13.56 15.53 6.97
C LEU A 435 14.76 16.48 7.02
N ASP A 436 15.85 16.08 7.67
CA ASP A 436 17.13 16.78 7.49
C ASP A 436 17.43 16.76 5.98
N SER A 437 17.67 17.95 5.42
CA SER A 437 17.86 18.19 3.99
C SER A 437 19.10 17.53 3.39
N ASP A 438 19.92 16.88 4.22
CA ASP A 438 21.25 16.40 3.84
C ASP A 438 21.27 14.90 3.51
N ASP A 439 20.13 14.20 3.61
CA ASP A 439 20.05 12.74 3.39
C ASP A 439 19.52 12.33 2.00
N ASP A 440 19.07 13.28 1.17
CA ASP A 440 18.50 12.99 -0.16
C ASP A 440 19.56 13.07 -1.30
N ASP A 441 20.73 13.69 -1.10
CA ASP A 441 21.85 13.60 -2.07
C ASP A 441 22.54 12.22 -2.07
N ASP A 442 22.39 11.45 -0.98
CA ASP A 442 22.94 10.10 -0.85
C ASP A 442 22.07 8.99 -1.47
N LEU A 443 20.86 9.31 -1.95
CA LEU A 443 20.03 8.37 -2.72
C LEU A 443 20.39 8.35 -4.21
N ALA A 444 21.06 9.40 -4.72
CA ALA A 444 21.53 9.48 -6.10
C ALA A 444 23.02 9.10 -6.29
N SER A 445 23.84 9.15 -5.23
CA SER A 445 25.30 9.05 -5.32
C SER A 445 25.91 7.65 -5.09
N VAL A 446 25.16 6.68 -4.55
CA VAL A 446 25.71 5.41 -4.01
C VAL A 446 25.68 4.23 -5.02
N VAL A 447 25.63 4.51 -6.33
CA VAL A 447 25.56 3.47 -7.39
C VAL A 447 26.95 2.90 -7.76
N LEU A 448 28.05 3.49 -7.28
CA LEU A 448 29.43 3.07 -7.62
C LEU A 448 30.13 2.34 -6.47
N ALA A 449 29.78 1.08 -6.21
CA ALA A 449 30.70 0.08 -5.65
C ALA A 449 30.09 -1.32 -5.59
N CYS A 450 30.35 -2.16 -6.60
CA CYS A 450 30.20 -3.61 -6.50
C CYS A 450 31.46 -4.28 -7.08
N GLU A 451 32.37 -4.67 -6.19
CA GLU A 451 33.37 -5.72 -6.47
C GLU A 451 33.01 -6.99 -5.70
N ALA A 452 32.87 -8.07 -6.48
CA ALA A 452 33.10 -9.49 -6.22
C ALA A 452 33.06 -10.03 -4.76
N SER A 453 32.27 -11.10 -4.54
CA SER A 453 32.87 -12.44 -4.44
C SER A 453 31.84 -13.57 -4.43
N LYS A 454 32.24 -14.67 -5.07
CA LYS A 454 31.53 -15.93 -5.33
C LYS A 454 31.46 -16.79 -4.06
N ARG A 455 30.44 -17.66 -3.95
CA ARG A 455 30.57 -19.14 -3.85
C ARG A 455 29.22 -19.83 -3.60
N ASN A 456 29.08 -20.97 -4.29
CA ASN A 456 27.94 -21.89 -4.31
C ASN A 456 27.87 -22.77 -3.06
N ALA A 457 26.63 -23.22 -2.81
CA ALA A 457 26.17 -24.16 -1.81
C ALA A 457 26.65 -25.61 -2.01
N SER A 458 26.56 -26.41 -0.94
CA SER A 458 26.17 -27.84 -0.94
C SER A 458 25.95 -28.26 0.52
N ILE A 459 24.73 -28.61 0.92
CA ILE A 459 24.47 -29.42 2.12
C ILE A 459 23.40 -30.45 1.74
N GLU A 460 23.77 -31.71 1.96
CA GLU A 460 22.99 -32.94 1.78
C GLU A 460 21.84 -33.03 2.80
N ILE A 461 20.73 -33.61 2.33
CA ILE A 461 19.55 -33.99 3.11
C ILE A 461 19.77 -35.42 3.58
N ASP A 462 19.54 -35.69 4.87
CA ASP A 462 19.40 -37.05 5.38
C ASP A 462 18.03 -37.20 6.05
N LEU A 463 17.31 -38.22 5.60
CA LEU A 463 15.95 -38.62 5.96
C LEU A 463 16.03 -39.66 7.07
N LEU A 464 15.27 -39.49 8.16
CA LEU A 464 14.82 -40.61 8.98
C LEU A 464 13.38 -40.39 9.48
N GLU A 465 12.57 -41.40 9.21
CA GLU A 465 11.16 -41.61 9.57
C GLU A 465 11.01 -42.21 10.99
N SER A 466 9.73 -42.39 11.38
CA SER A 466 9.14 -43.21 12.45
C SER A 466 9.17 -42.65 13.88
N ASP A 467 8.16 -42.80 14.73
CA ASP A 467 6.77 -43.26 14.63
C ASP A 467 6.07 -42.87 15.97
N ASP A 468 4.75 -42.84 15.91
CA ASP A 468 3.78 -43.31 16.93
C ASP A 468 3.15 -42.45 18.04
N ASP A 469 1.83 -42.68 18.08
CA ASP A 469 0.87 -42.77 19.19
C ASP A 469 0.33 -41.56 19.98
N GLY A 470 -0.93 -41.22 19.67
CA GLY A 470 -2.04 -41.75 20.50
C GLY A 470 -2.76 -40.84 21.50
N CYS A 471 -4.10 -40.82 21.35
CA CYS A 471 -5.16 -40.59 22.36
C CYS A 471 -5.70 -39.17 22.68
N LEU A 472 -6.95 -38.94 22.22
CA LEU A 472 -8.03 -38.15 22.84
C LEU A 472 -8.69 -38.95 24.00
N PRO A 473 -9.76 -38.53 24.74
CA PRO A 473 -10.67 -37.36 24.62
C PRO A 473 -11.13 -36.70 25.98
N GLY A 474 -12.05 -35.71 25.93
CA GLY A 474 -13.00 -35.40 27.03
C GLY A 474 -13.22 -33.90 27.35
N THR A 475 -14.15 -33.20 26.68
CA THR A 475 -15.53 -32.82 27.10
C THR A 475 -15.74 -31.72 28.17
N LYS A 476 -16.57 -30.73 27.76
CA LYS A 476 -17.66 -30.02 28.48
C LYS A 476 -17.32 -28.95 29.55
N ASN A 477 -17.71 -27.69 29.28
CA ASN A 477 -18.88 -27.00 29.90
C ASN A 477 -18.88 -25.48 29.65
N ALA A 478 -20.03 -24.95 29.24
CA ALA A 478 -20.37 -23.53 29.17
C ALA A 478 -21.40 -23.17 30.26
N PRO A 479 -21.44 -21.91 30.73
CA PRO A 479 -22.73 -21.28 31.08
C PRO A 479 -22.74 -19.75 30.71
N PRO A 480 -23.77 -18.94 31.04
CA PRO A 480 -24.79 -18.45 30.09
C PRO A 480 -24.81 -16.91 29.91
N ALA A 481 -25.52 -16.44 28.89
CA ALA A 481 -25.74 -15.01 28.59
C ALA A 481 -26.96 -14.42 29.33
N PRO A 482 -26.98 -13.10 29.62
CA PRO A 482 -28.24 -12.39 29.85
C PRO A 482 -28.46 -11.15 28.95
N PHE A 483 -29.70 -11.10 28.42
CA PHE A 483 -30.57 -9.95 28.14
C PHE A 483 -30.19 -8.88 27.10
N ALA A 484 -30.90 -8.96 25.97
CA ALA A 484 -31.02 -7.92 24.95
C ALA A 484 -31.93 -6.75 25.43
N ARG A 485 -31.45 -5.51 25.26
CA ARG A 485 -32.29 -4.31 25.23
C ARG A 485 -32.56 -3.92 23.78
N ILE A 486 -33.83 -3.76 23.45
CA ILE A 486 -34.31 -3.24 22.16
C ILE A 486 -34.08 -1.71 22.15
N VAL A 487 -33.37 -1.22 21.13
CA VAL A 487 -33.14 0.21 20.86
C VAL A 487 -33.90 0.58 19.56
N PRO A 488 -34.51 1.78 19.44
CA PRO A 488 -35.36 2.13 18.31
C PRO A 488 -34.62 2.15 16.96
N SER A 489 -35.33 1.88 15.87
CA SER A 489 -34.76 1.75 14.52
C SER A 489 -34.10 3.05 14.03
N GLU A 490 -32.78 3.09 14.07
CA GLU A 490 -31.98 4.03 13.29
C GLU A 490 -32.12 3.71 11.80
N ARG A 491 -32.21 4.75 10.96
CA ARG A 491 -32.06 4.59 9.51
C ARG A 491 -30.74 3.85 9.25
N PRO A 492 -30.73 2.77 8.44
CA PRO A 492 -29.51 2.01 8.22
C PRO A 492 -28.45 2.92 7.63
N SER A 493 -27.25 2.91 8.23
CA SER A 493 -26.08 3.59 7.71
C SER A 493 -25.88 3.25 6.24
N LEU A 494 -25.32 4.17 5.45
CA LEU A 494 -25.07 3.94 4.02
C LEU A 494 -24.27 2.64 3.79
N LEU A 495 -23.34 2.30 4.69
CA LEU A 495 -22.66 1.00 4.71
C LEU A 495 -23.62 -0.19 4.78
N LYS A 496 -24.65 -0.14 5.64
CA LYS A 496 -25.72 -1.14 5.63
C LYS A 496 -26.50 -1.12 4.31
N GLN A 497 -26.75 0.03 3.70
CA GLN A 497 -27.49 0.11 2.43
C GLN A 497 -26.70 -0.44 1.22
N LEU A 498 -25.38 -0.24 1.18
CA LEU A 498 -24.52 -0.69 0.09
C LEU A 498 -24.24 -2.20 0.14
N PHE A 499 -24.30 -2.82 1.32
CA PHE A 499 -23.92 -4.22 1.54
C PHE A 499 -25.01 -5.10 2.15
N SER A 500 -26.23 -4.60 2.38
CA SER A 500 -27.36 -5.46 2.75
C SER A 500 -27.85 -6.24 1.54
N PRO A 501 -28.21 -7.53 1.70
CA PRO A 501 -28.96 -8.24 0.68
C PRO A 501 -30.25 -7.46 0.42
N LYS A 502 -30.49 -7.02 -0.83
CA LYS A 502 -31.78 -6.46 -1.21
C LYS A 502 -32.83 -7.54 -1.00
N ARG A 503 -33.64 -7.45 0.06
CA ARG A 503 -34.94 -8.13 0.08
C ARG A 503 -35.71 -7.58 -1.11
N ARG A 504 -35.98 -8.43 -2.11
CA ARG A 504 -37.01 -8.10 -3.10
C ARG A 504 -38.30 -7.88 -2.30
N LEU A 505 -38.82 -6.66 -2.31
CA LEU A 505 -40.20 -6.42 -1.94
C LEU A 505 -41.03 -7.15 -3.00
N ASN A 506 -41.76 -8.17 -2.58
CA ASN A 506 -42.75 -8.86 -3.39
C ASN A 506 -43.85 -7.89 -3.85
#